data_AF-A0A830FYZ7-F1
#
_entry.id   AF-A0A830FYZ7-F1
#
_cell.length_a   1.000
_cell.length_b   1.000
_cell.length_c   1.000
_cell.angle_alpha   90.00
_cell.angle_beta   90.00
_cell.angle_gamma   90.00
#
_symmetry.space_group_name_H-M   'P 1'
#
loop_
_entity.id
_entity.type
_entity.pdbx_description
1 polymer ?
#
loop_
_entity_poly.entity_id
_entity_poly.type
_entity_poly.pdbx_seq_one_letter_code
_entity_poly.pdbx_strand_id
1 'polypeptide(L)'
;MARDELVADAMRRDLLPAAVRSKPLQAAKFAGIVVSLVLLALGFVRVLSGPGLLDGQLLALVLTPVVAGALVLVVTAETLVSLVRALRADASLAAQLSGRVGYVVLRAVEAVIGVGGVLLVAALLPTLLAESTPAPAGVGVMLVAAGVGVAIFAASLVRTAAELFVYGSA
;
A
#
# COMPACT_ATOMS: atom_id res chain seq x y z
N MET A 1 14.56 37.91 -11.82
CA MET A 1 15.03 36.62 -12.38
C MET A 1 15.81 35.80 -11.35
N ALA A 2 17.08 36.07 -11.02
CA ALA A 2 17.84 35.25 -10.06
C ALA A 2 17.24 35.21 -8.63
N ARG A 3 16.58 36.31 -8.20
CA ARG A 3 15.96 36.41 -6.88
C ARG A 3 14.63 35.65 -6.78
N ASP A 4 13.89 35.55 -7.87
CA ASP A 4 12.60 34.86 -7.92
C ASP A 4 12.79 33.34 -7.94
N GLU A 5 13.84 32.86 -8.63
CA GLU A 5 14.24 31.46 -8.58
C GLU A 5 14.74 31.05 -7.19
N LEU A 6 15.53 31.90 -6.52
CA LEU A 6 15.99 31.64 -5.14
C LEU A 6 14.84 31.58 -4.13
N VAL A 7 13.82 32.44 -4.28
CA VAL A 7 12.63 32.42 -3.41
C VAL A 7 11.75 31.20 -3.73
N ALA A 8 11.60 30.83 -5.01
CA ALA A 8 10.87 29.62 -5.40
C ALA A 8 11.57 28.34 -4.90
N ASP A 9 12.90 28.28 -4.93
CA ASP A 9 13.69 27.17 -4.41
C ASP A 9 13.67 27.10 -2.87
N ALA A 10 13.69 28.25 -2.19
CA ALA A 10 13.52 28.32 -0.74
C ALA A 10 12.11 27.86 -0.31
N MET A 11 11.06 28.31 -1.02
CA MET A 11 9.69 27.86 -0.75
C MET A 11 9.48 26.37 -1.08
N ARG A 12 10.09 25.83 -2.15
CA ARG A 12 10.11 24.38 -2.42
C ARG A 12 10.86 23.59 -1.36
N ARG A 13 11.90 24.18 -0.77
CA ARG A 13 12.65 23.56 0.33
C ARG A 13 11.78 23.39 1.58
N ASP A 14 10.88 24.32 1.84
CA ASP A 14 10.01 24.31 3.03
C ASP A 14 8.69 23.53 2.86
N LEU A 15 8.19 23.35 1.63
CA LEU A 15 6.90 22.71 1.37
C LEU A 15 6.91 21.17 1.41
N LEU A 16 8.07 20.55 1.20
CA LEU A 16 8.21 19.09 1.22
C LEU A 16 9.09 18.66 2.39
N PRO A 17 8.57 17.84 3.33
CA PRO A 17 9.37 17.27 4.41
C PRO A 17 10.64 16.64 3.84
N ALA A 18 11.79 16.80 4.51
CA ALA A 18 13.08 16.26 4.03
C ALA A 18 13.00 14.77 3.63
N ALA A 19 12.14 13.99 4.31
CA ALA A 19 11.83 12.60 4.02
C ALA A 19 11.25 12.35 2.61
N VAL A 20 10.47 13.28 2.05
CA VAL A 20 9.90 13.17 0.69
C VAL A 20 10.98 13.32 -0.37
N ARG A 21 11.97 14.19 -0.12
CA ARG A 21 13.11 14.38 -1.02
C ARG A 21 14.09 13.22 -0.97
N SER A 22 14.34 12.64 0.19
CA SER A 22 15.28 11.51 0.34
C SER A 22 14.69 10.18 -0.14
N LYS A 23 13.36 10.00 -0.06
CA LYS A 23 12.67 8.74 -0.41
C LYS A 23 11.41 8.99 -1.26
N PRO A 24 11.52 9.48 -2.50
CA PRO A 24 10.37 9.88 -3.32
C PRO A 24 9.40 8.72 -3.61
N LEU A 25 9.92 7.51 -3.79
CA LEU A 25 9.11 6.32 -4.00
C LEU A 25 8.21 5.99 -2.78
N GLN A 26 8.77 6.06 -1.57
CA GLN A 26 8.00 5.80 -0.35
C GLN A 26 6.94 6.88 -0.11
N ALA A 27 7.25 8.14 -0.41
CA ALA A 27 6.27 9.22 -0.34
C ALA A 27 5.13 9.02 -1.33
N ALA A 28 5.42 8.62 -2.57
CA ALA A 28 4.41 8.32 -3.58
C ALA A 28 3.54 7.12 -3.17
N LYS A 29 4.14 6.04 -2.64
CA LYS A 29 3.41 4.88 -2.10
C LYS A 29 2.50 5.29 -0.94
N PHE A 30 3.00 6.09 0.01
CA PHE A 30 2.20 6.61 1.12
C PHE A 30 0.99 7.39 0.64
N ALA A 31 1.21 8.37 -0.25
CA ALA A 31 0.14 9.19 -0.81
C ALA A 31 -0.88 8.33 -1.58
N GLY A 32 -0.40 7.38 -2.38
CA GLY A 32 -1.25 6.43 -3.10
C GLY A 32 -2.15 5.63 -2.16
N ILE A 33 -1.59 5.06 -1.07
CA ILE A 33 -2.37 4.31 -0.07
C ILE A 33 -3.43 5.21 0.59
N VAL A 34 -3.05 6.42 1.01
CA VAL A 34 -3.99 7.37 1.63
C VAL A 34 -5.12 7.74 0.68
N VAL A 35 -4.81 8.07 -0.57
CA VAL A 35 -5.82 8.39 -1.60
C VAL A 35 -6.72 7.18 -1.85
N SER A 36 -6.17 5.97 -1.96
CA SER A 36 -6.97 4.75 -2.13
C SER A 36 -7.91 4.51 -0.96
N LEU A 37 -7.46 4.67 0.28
CA LEU A 37 -8.30 4.51 1.49
C LEU A 37 -9.41 5.56 1.57
N VAL A 38 -9.13 6.80 1.17
CA VAL A 38 -10.14 7.87 1.13
C VAL A 38 -11.19 7.56 0.05
N LEU A 39 -10.77 7.23 -1.17
CA LEU A 39 -11.69 6.90 -2.26
C LEU A 39 -12.53 5.66 -1.94
N LEU A 40 -11.92 4.65 -1.32
CA LEU A 40 -12.59 3.48 -0.78
C LEU A 40 -13.71 3.89 0.18
N ALA A 41 -13.37 4.67 1.22
CA ALA A 41 -14.33 5.07 2.25
C ALA A 41 -15.49 5.85 1.63
N LEU A 42 -15.19 6.83 0.77
CA LEU A 42 -16.19 7.65 0.07
C LEU A 42 -17.09 6.81 -0.86
N GLY A 43 -16.52 5.82 -1.55
CA GLY A 43 -17.30 4.87 -2.36
C GLY A 43 -18.21 4.01 -1.49
N PHE A 44 -17.67 3.44 -0.41
CA PHE A 44 -18.41 2.55 0.49
C PHE A 44 -19.57 3.25 1.21
N VAL A 45 -19.38 4.50 1.67
CA VAL A 45 -20.45 5.32 2.26
C VAL A 45 -21.37 5.98 1.23
N ARG A 46 -21.26 5.58 -0.04
CA ARG A 46 -22.07 6.02 -1.18
C ARG A 46 -21.98 7.52 -1.50
N VAL A 47 -20.96 8.23 -1.01
CA VAL A 47 -20.72 9.64 -1.36
C VAL A 47 -20.37 9.79 -2.84
N LEU A 48 -19.69 8.79 -3.43
CA LEU A 48 -19.36 8.76 -4.86
C LEU A 48 -20.46 8.14 -5.74
N SER A 49 -21.69 7.98 -5.22
CA SER A 49 -22.82 7.45 -5.99
C SER A 49 -23.60 8.60 -6.64
N GLY A 50 -23.91 8.48 -7.93
CA GLY A 50 -24.67 9.48 -8.67
C GLY A 50 -25.37 8.88 -9.89
N PRO A 51 -26.38 9.57 -10.46
CA PRO A 51 -27.07 9.11 -11.66
C PRO A 51 -26.09 8.96 -12.82
N GLY A 52 -25.89 7.73 -13.29
CA GLY A 52 -24.94 7.37 -14.36
C GLY A 52 -23.61 6.78 -13.90
N LEU A 53 -23.33 6.75 -12.59
CA LEU A 53 -22.19 6.04 -12.01
C LEU A 53 -22.64 4.67 -11.50
N LEU A 54 -21.75 3.67 -11.59
CA LEU A 54 -21.93 2.38 -10.91
C LEU A 54 -22.16 2.61 -9.40
N ASP A 55 -22.90 1.71 -8.74
CA ASP A 55 -23.08 1.74 -7.29
C ASP A 55 -21.71 1.87 -6.61
N GLY A 56 -21.47 3.02 -5.95
CA GLY A 56 -20.18 3.35 -5.36
C GLY A 56 -19.75 2.33 -4.31
N GLN A 57 -20.72 1.68 -3.65
CA GLN A 57 -20.44 0.66 -2.65
C GLN A 57 -19.93 -0.63 -3.32
N LEU A 58 -20.58 -1.07 -4.39
CA LEU A 58 -20.14 -2.24 -5.16
C LEU A 58 -18.77 -1.99 -5.80
N LEU A 59 -18.59 -0.79 -6.38
CA LEU A 59 -17.33 -0.39 -6.97
C LEU A 59 -16.20 -0.39 -5.93
N ALA A 60 -16.44 0.15 -4.74
CA ALA A 60 -15.47 0.11 -3.65
C ALA A 60 -15.12 -1.34 -3.29
N LEU A 61 -16.12 -2.21 -3.06
CA LEU A 61 -15.89 -3.62 -2.71
C LEU A 61 -15.04 -4.38 -3.74
N VAL A 62 -15.24 -4.11 -5.04
CA VAL A 62 -14.49 -4.75 -6.12
C VAL A 62 -13.10 -4.15 -6.29
N LEU A 63 -12.97 -2.82 -6.27
CA LEU A 63 -11.68 -2.16 -6.48
C LEU A 63 -10.71 -2.35 -5.30
N THR A 64 -11.22 -2.54 -4.08
CA THR A 64 -10.37 -2.75 -2.89
C THR A 64 -9.35 -3.86 -3.06
N PRO A 65 -9.75 -5.14 -3.32
CA PRO A 65 -8.78 -6.22 -3.48
C PRO A 65 -7.89 -6.04 -4.72
N VAL A 66 -8.39 -5.40 -5.79
CA VAL A 66 -7.61 -5.16 -7.02
C VAL A 66 -6.47 -4.18 -6.77
N VAL A 67 -6.77 -3.02 -6.17
CA VAL A 67 -5.75 -2.00 -5.87
C VAL A 67 -4.79 -2.50 -4.79
N ALA A 68 -5.30 -3.23 -3.79
CA ALA A 68 -4.45 -3.89 -2.80
C ALA A 68 -3.51 -4.91 -3.45
N GLY A 69 -3.98 -5.71 -4.41
CA GLY A 69 -3.13 -6.63 -5.17
C GLY A 69 -2.02 -5.91 -5.95
N ALA A 70 -2.35 -4.79 -6.60
CA ALA A 70 -1.34 -3.96 -7.28
C ALA A 70 -0.29 -3.40 -6.30
N LEU A 71 -0.71 -3.00 -5.10
CA LEU A 71 0.20 -2.57 -4.03
C LEU A 71 1.14 -3.70 -3.59
N VAL A 72 0.65 -4.95 -3.49
CA VAL A 72 1.48 -6.11 -3.16
C VAL A 72 2.56 -6.36 -4.21
N LEU A 73 2.28 -6.10 -5.50
CA LEU A 73 3.32 -6.18 -6.55
C LEU A 73 4.44 -5.16 -6.29
N VAL A 74 4.09 -3.93 -5.91
CA VAL A 74 5.07 -2.89 -5.54
C VAL A 74 5.90 -3.34 -4.33
N VAL A 75 5.25 -3.82 -3.27
CA VAL A 75 5.92 -4.34 -2.06
C VAL A 75 6.87 -5.50 -2.40
N THR A 76 6.45 -6.40 -3.27
CA THR A 76 7.24 -7.55 -3.70
C THR A 76 8.47 -7.09 -4.48
N ALA A 77 8.31 -6.16 -5.42
CA ALA A 77 9.43 -5.58 -6.17
C ALA A 77 10.43 -4.87 -5.24
N GLU A 78 9.94 -4.05 -4.30
CA GLU A 78 10.79 -3.39 -3.28
C GLU A 78 11.57 -4.41 -2.44
N THR A 79 10.93 -5.52 -2.09
CA THR A 79 11.52 -6.63 -1.31
C THR A 79 12.58 -7.38 -2.08
N LEU A 80 12.34 -7.71 -3.35
CA LEU A 80 13.35 -8.31 -4.22
C LEU A 80 14.55 -7.40 -4.42
N VAL A 81 14.34 -6.12 -4.71
CA VAL A 81 15.44 -5.15 -4.87
C VAL A 81 16.26 -5.03 -3.59
N SER A 82 15.61 -5.01 -2.43
CA SER A 82 16.30 -4.94 -1.14
C SER A 82 17.09 -6.21 -0.85
N LEU A 83 16.52 -7.38 -1.18
CA LEU A 83 17.19 -8.66 -1.03
C LEU A 83 18.43 -8.75 -1.94
N VAL A 84 18.31 -8.37 -3.21
CA VAL A 84 19.43 -8.35 -4.16
C VAL A 84 20.55 -7.43 -3.67
N ARG A 85 20.22 -6.26 -3.12
CA ARG A 85 21.23 -5.35 -2.53
C ARG A 85 21.90 -5.96 -1.31
N ALA A 86 21.13 -6.62 -0.42
CA ALA A 86 21.67 -7.27 0.76
C ALA A 86 22.61 -8.43 0.41
N LEU A 87 22.26 -9.23 -0.60
CA LEU A 87 23.09 -10.35 -1.08
C LEU A 87 24.39 -9.88 -1.76
N ARG A 88 24.41 -8.66 -2.31
CA ARG A 88 25.60 -8.05 -2.92
C ARG A 88 26.45 -7.27 -1.92
N ALA A 89 25.98 -7.07 -0.69
CA ALA A 89 26.74 -6.37 0.33
C ALA A 89 27.70 -7.35 1.01
N ASP A 90 28.98 -6.98 1.13
CA ASP A 90 30.02 -7.78 1.80
C ASP A 90 29.84 -7.88 3.33
N ALA A 91 28.76 -7.30 3.87
CA ALA A 91 28.44 -7.34 5.30
C ALA A 91 27.61 -8.58 5.65
N SER A 92 27.93 -9.23 6.78
CA SER A 92 27.15 -10.37 7.28
C SER A 92 25.67 -10.00 7.54
N LEU A 93 24.74 -10.92 7.25
CA LEU A 93 23.30 -10.71 7.52
C LEU A 93 23.03 -10.32 8.98
N ALA A 94 23.76 -10.90 9.93
CA ALA A 94 23.63 -10.57 11.35
C ALA A 94 23.98 -9.09 11.64
N ALA A 95 25.02 -8.55 10.98
CA ALA A 95 25.39 -7.14 11.09
C ALA A 95 24.39 -6.21 10.41
N GLN A 96 23.73 -6.64 9.33
CA GLN A 96 22.67 -5.87 8.65
C GLN A 96 21.37 -5.82 9.49
N LEU A 97 21.08 -6.87 10.26
CA LEU A 97 19.85 -7.01 11.05
C LEU A 97 19.94 -6.35 12.43
N SER A 98 21.10 -6.38 13.08
CA SER A 98 21.27 -5.99 14.49
C SER A 98 20.95 -4.51 14.78
N GLY A 99 21.01 -3.63 13.79
CA GLY A 99 20.67 -2.21 13.93
C GLY A 99 19.23 -1.83 13.55
N ARG A 100 18.42 -2.75 12.99
CA ARG A 100 17.13 -2.42 12.35
C ARG A 100 16.03 -3.47 12.57
N VAL A 101 16.05 -4.20 13.68
CA VAL A 101 15.13 -5.32 13.97
C VAL A 101 13.65 -4.93 13.80
N GLY A 102 13.22 -3.77 14.34
CA GLY A 102 11.84 -3.30 14.19
C GLY A 102 11.40 -3.08 12.73
N TYR A 103 12.30 -2.54 11.91
CA TYR A 103 12.06 -2.35 10.48
C TYR A 103 11.91 -3.68 9.74
N VAL A 104 12.73 -4.67 10.10
CA VAL A 104 12.67 -6.03 9.51
C VAL A 104 11.36 -6.71 9.86
N VAL A 105 10.90 -6.59 11.11
CA VAL A 105 9.61 -7.11 11.56
C VAL A 105 8.46 -6.48 10.78
N LEU A 106 8.42 -5.15 10.67
CA LEU A 106 7.38 -4.45 9.90
C LEU A 106 7.34 -4.89 8.44
N ARG A 107 8.51 -5.10 7.83
CA ARG A 107 8.63 -5.60 6.46
C ARG A 107 8.13 -7.03 6.33
N ALA A 108 8.47 -7.91 7.26
CA ALA A 108 8.00 -9.28 7.27
C ALA A 108 6.47 -9.34 7.42
N VAL A 109 5.91 -8.53 8.32
CA VAL A 109 4.46 -8.42 8.52
C VAL A 109 3.76 -7.92 7.25
N GLU A 110 4.25 -6.85 6.61
CA GLU A 110 3.71 -6.36 5.33
C GLU A 110 3.75 -7.45 4.25
N ALA A 111 4.88 -8.16 4.11
CA ALA A 111 5.02 -9.21 3.12
C ALA A 111 4.08 -10.40 3.37
N VAL A 112 3.95 -10.85 4.63
CA VAL A 112 3.06 -11.97 5.00
C VAL A 112 1.60 -11.59 4.77
N ILE A 113 1.17 -10.41 5.21
CA ILE A 113 -0.21 -9.93 5.00
C ILE A 113 -0.47 -9.71 3.50
N GLY A 114 0.48 -9.13 2.77
CA GLY A 114 0.38 -8.88 1.34
C GLY A 114 0.24 -10.17 0.53
N VAL A 115 1.25 -11.04 0.60
CA VAL A 115 1.27 -12.29 -0.18
C VAL A 115 0.16 -13.23 0.29
N GLY A 116 0.02 -13.43 1.61
CA GLY A 116 -1.02 -14.29 2.16
C GLY A 116 -2.44 -13.79 1.84
N GLY A 117 -2.65 -12.47 1.89
CA GLY A 117 -3.92 -11.84 1.52
C GLY A 117 -4.27 -12.03 0.04
N VAL A 118 -3.31 -11.81 -0.87
CA VAL A 118 -3.52 -12.05 -2.30
C VAL A 118 -3.82 -13.52 -2.59
N LEU A 119 -3.09 -14.45 -1.96
CA LEU A 119 -3.36 -15.89 -2.11
C LEU A 119 -4.73 -16.29 -1.57
N LEU A 120 -5.15 -15.71 -0.44
CA LEU A 120 -6.49 -15.92 0.11
C LEU A 120 -7.57 -15.40 -0.85
N VAL A 121 -7.41 -14.20 -1.41
CA VAL A 121 -8.35 -13.65 -2.41
C VAL A 121 -8.39 -14.53 -3.67
N ALA A 122 -7.23 -14.99 -4.14
CA ALA A 122 -7.14 -15.90 -5.29
C ALA A 122 -7.86 -17.23 -5.03
N ALA A 123 -7.74 -17.77 -3.80
CA ALA A 123 -8.44 -18.99 -3.40
C ALA A 123 -9.98 -18.82 -3.32
N LEU A 124 -10.46 -17.59 -3.08
CA LEU A 124 -11.88 -17.26 -3.04
C LEU A 124 -12.49 -16.98 -4.43
N LEU A 125 -11.66 -16.70 -5.43
CA LEU A 125 -12.10 -16.32 -6.77
C LEU A 125 -12.99 -17.37 -7.47
N PRO A 126 -12.73 -18.69 -7.39
CA PRO A 126 -13.62 -19.69 -7.97
C PRO A 126 -15.05 -19.61 -7.44
N THR A 127 -15.22 -19.28 -6.15
CA THR A 127 -16.55 -19.10 -5.54
C THR A 127 -17.26 -17.87 -6.08
N LEU A 128 -16.55 -16.78 -6.39
CA LEU A 128 -17.13 -15.59 -7.00
C LEU A 128 -17.54 -15.80 -8.47
N LEU A 129 -16.82 -16.66 -9.18
CA LEU A 129 -17.04 -16.92 -10.61
C LEU A 129 -18.04 -18.05 -10.89
N ALA A 130 -18.39 -18.85 -9.87
CA ALA A 130 -19.36 -19.92 -10.04
C ALA A 130 -20.77 -19.36 -10.22
N GLU A 131 -21.40 -19.69 -11.36
CA GLU A 131 -22.78 -19.27 -11.68
C GLU A 131 -23.82 -19.76 -10.67
N SER A 132 -23.49 -20.82 -9.92
CA SER A 132 -24.35 -21.41 -8.89
C SER A 132 -24.22 -20.74 -7.52
N THR A 133 -23.33 -19.76 -7.35
CA THR A 133 -23.12 -19.11 -6.05
C THR A 133 -24.33 -18.27 -5.67
N PRO A 134 -25.00 -18.56 -4.52
CA PRO A 134 -26.10 -17.74 -4.06
C PRO A 134 -25.65 -16.30 -3.80
N ALA A 135 -26.48 -15.32 -4.18
CA ALA A 135 -26.14 -13.90 -4.05
C ALA A 135 -25.64 -13.50 -2.64
N PRO A 136 -26.24 -13.95 -1.52
CA PRO A 136 -25.73 -13.63 -0.18
C PRO A 136 -24.30 -14.16 0.08
N ALA A 137 -23.99 -15.36 -0.41
CA ALA A 137 -22.65 -15.95 -0.29
C ALA A 137 -21.63 -15.14 -1.12
N GLY A 138 -22.00 -14.74 -2.33
CA GLY A 138 -21.16 -13.88 -3.18
C GLY A 138 -20.83 -12.54 -2.52
N VAL A 139 -21.82 -11.87 -1.91
CA VAL A 139 -21.59 -10.63 -1.14
C VAL A 139 -20.66 -10.87 0.05
N GLY A 140 -20.86 -11.96 0.80
CA GLY A 140 -19.99 -12.34 1.92
C GLY A 140 -18.53 -12.52 1.47
N VAL A 141 -18.29 -13.21 0.36
CA VAL A 141 -16.94 -13.39 -0.20
C VAL A 141 -16.32 -12.06 -0.64
N MET A 142 -17.10 -11.17 -1.28
CA MET A 142 -16.62 -9.83 -1.64
C MET A 142 -16.24 -9.00 -0.41
N LEU A 143 -17.02 -9.07 0.67
CA LEU A 143 -16.69 -8.39 1.93
C LEU A 143 -15.39 -8.92 2.55
N VAL A 144 -15.18 -10.23 2.53
CA VAL A 144 -13.92 -10.84 2.99
C VAL A 144 -12.75 -10.35 2.13
N ALA A 145 -12.89 -10.38 0.80
CA ALA A 145 -11.85 -9.92 -0.11
C ALA A 145 -11.52 -8.42 0.09
N ALA A 146 -12.54 -7.58 0.28
CA ALA A 146 -12.36 -6.17 0.60
C ALA A 146 -11.67 -5.97 1.95
N GLY A 147 -12.07 -6.71 3.00
CA GLY A 147 -11.44 -6.67 4.31
C GLY A 147 -9.96 -7.06 4.26
N VAL A 148 -9.61 -8.07 3.47
CA VAL A 148 -8.22 -8.45 3.20
C VAL A 148 -7.47 -7.30 2.51
N GLY A 149 -8.06 -6.66 1.50
CA GLY A 149 -7.45 -5.51 0.84
C GLY A 149 -7.20 -4.33 1.80
N VAL A 150 -8.14 -4.05 2.71
CA VAL A 150 -7.96 -3.05 3.77
C VAL A 150 -6.81 -3.43 4.71
N ALA A 151 -6.69 -4.70 5.10
CA ALA A 151 -5.58 -5.16 5.94
C ALA A 151 -4.21 -4.98 5.25
N ILE A 152 -4.14 -5.25 3.94
CA ILE A 152 -2.94 -5.00 3.13
C ILE A 152 -2.61 -3.50 3.12
N PHE A 153 -3.59 -2.63 2.84
CA PHE A 153 -3.37 -1.19 2.89
C PHE A 153 -2.88 -0.72 4.25
N ALA A 154 -3.48 -1.21 5.35
CA ALA A 154 -3.09 -0.83 6.70
C ALA A 154 -1.65 -1.27 7.01
N ALA A 155 -1.28 -2.52 6.70
CA ALA A 155 0.08 -3.01 6.91
C ALA A 155 1.11 -2.20 6.11
N SER A 156 0.83 -1.93 4.83
CA SER A 156 1.68 -1.11 3.99
C SER A 156 1.76 0.36 4.43
N LEU A 157 0.65 0.92 4.90
CA LEU A 157 0.61 2.28 5.42
C LEU A 157 1.51 2.42 6.65
N VAL A 158 1.38 1.50 7.62
CA VAL A 158 2.20 1.49 8.83
C VAL A 158 3.69 1.36 8.48
N ARG A 159 4.05 0.44 7.60
CA ARG A 159 5.46 0.26 7.21
C ARG A 159 6.02 1.47 6.48
N THR A 160 5.29 1.99 5.50
CA THR A 160 5.75 3.16 4.74
C THR A 160 5.80 4.41 5.62
N ALA A 161 4.87 4.59 6.56
CA ALA A 161 4.92 5.65 7.56
C ALA A 161 6.16 5.51 8.45
N ALA A 162 6.44 4.31 8.99
CA ALA A 162 7.64 4.07 9.78
C ALA A 162 8.92 4.36 8.97
N GLU A 163 8.98 4.01 7.70
CA GLU A 163 10.14 4.27 6.85
C GLU A 163 10.35 5.77 6.55
N LEU A 164 9.27 6.55 6.44
CA LEU A 164 9.33 7.99 6.19
C LEU A 164 9.60 8.80 7.46
N PHE A 165 8.96 8.45 8.57
CA PHE A 165 8.94 9.29 9.77
C PHE A 165 9.86 8.80 10.91
N VAL A 166 10.19 7.51 10.96
CA VAL A 166 11.00 6.92 12.04
C VAL A 166 12.38 6.52 11.54
N TYR A 167 12.46 5.82 10.41
CA TYR A 167 13.71 5.31 9.83
C TYR A 167 14.20 6.13 8.62
N GLY A 168 13.60 7.29 8.37
CA GLY A 168 13.87 8.16 7.22
C GLY A 168 14.94 9.22 7.42
N SER A 169 15.37 9.44 8.66
CA SER A 169 16.18 10.56 9.12
C SER A 169 17.65 10.21 9.46
N ALA A 170 18.15 9.06 8.99
CA ALA A 170 19.55 8.65 9.18
C ALA A 170 20.36 8.83 7.89
#